data_AF-A0A833D4E5-F1
#
_entry.id   AF-A0A833D4E5-F1
#
_cell.length_a   1.000
_cell.length_b   1.000
_cell.length_c   1.000
_cell.angle_alpha   90.00
_cell.angle_beta   90.00
_cell.angle_gamma   90.00
#
_symmetry.space_group_name_H-M   'P 1'
#
loop_
_entity.id
_entity.type
_entity.pdbx_description
1 polymer ?
#
loop_
_entity_poly.entity_id
_entity_poly.type
_entity_poly.pdbx_seq_one_letter_code
_entity_poly.pdbx_strand_id
1 'polypeptide(L)'
;MLELSYACSGSRPLNKRMKMVKNEITKGGSHICRYENHEPKAPQVACGDDNLIEEISNHIEKYLGPISTVVHEIISGQVHIDIHIVPPKKERNFYTLVTSGMSEKPMVINTSKEPVEIYSELMISLPPQWKMTEKDWKDENNYWPIRWLTKLAHFPHDYDTYLLEGHSIPNNDPAEPLSKNTNFIGFVIGFPKLVPDEFKYLAARDKDIIFFTLYPVYNDEMMYKLEEGSDKFFELSESQNLTELVDIRRKSILPQKSIFKKITTFLKSRNWL
;
A
#
# COMPACT_ATOMS: atom_id res chain seq x y z
N MET A 1 -35.29 -16.14 -4.58
CA MET A 1 -35.30 -17.48 -3.94
C MET A 1 -33.95 -18.11 -4.24
N LEU A 2 -33.42 -18.95 -3.34
CA LEU A 2 -32.02 -19.42 -3.24
C LEU A 2 -31.12 -18.34 -2.57
N GLU A 3 -30.45 -18.53 -1.41
CA GLU A 3 -29.60 -19.65 -0.89
C GLU A 3 -28.27 -19.79 -1.68
N LEU A 4 -27.07 -20.05 -1.14
CA LEU A 4 -26.43 -20.26 0.19
C LEU A 4 -24.93 -19.84 0.02
N SER A 5 -24.01 -19.65 0.99
CA SER A 5 -24.00 -19.57 2.48
C SER A 5 -22.63 -19.00 2.95
N TYR A 6 -22.49 -18.62 4.23
CA TYR A 6 -21.18 -18.37 4.88
C TYR A 6 -20.59 -19.64 5.50
N ALA A 7 -19.25 -19.74 5.51
CA ALA A 7 -18.51 -20.22 6.69
C ALA A 7 -17.07 -19.68 6.68
N CYS A 8 -16.78 -18.71 7.56
CA CYS A 8 -15.43 -18.44 8.04
C CYS A 8 -15.50 -18.49 9.57
N SER A 9 -14.61 -19.22 10.22
CA SER A 9 -14.65 -19.46 11.66
C SER A 9 -14.11 -18.25 12.41
N GLY A 10 -14.95 -17.57 13.20
CA GLY A 10 -14.46 -16.53 14.13
C GLY A 10 -15.16 -15.18 14.08
N SER A 11 -16.49 -15.15 14.13
CA SER A 11 -17.31 -14.02 14.63
C SER A 11 -17.33 -12.68 13.86
N ARG A 12 -18.54 -12.10 13.72
CA ARG A 12 -18.86 -10.96 12.83
C ARG A 12 -18.67 -9.60 13.51
N PRO A 13 -18.42 -8.52 12.75
CA PRO A 13 -18.90 -7.19 13.10
C PRO A 13 -20.27 -6.91 12.45
N LEU A 14 -21.19 -6.28 13.19
CA LEU A 14 -22.32 -5.57 12.57
C LEU A 14 -21.86 -4.17 12.18
N ASN A 15 -22.00 -3.79 10.91
CA ASN A 15 -22.10 -2.36 10.59
C ASN A 15 -23.06 -2.11 9.43
N LYS A 16 -23.96 -1.13 9.58
CA LYS A 16 -25.23 -1.05 8.83
C LYS A 16 -25.14 -0.19 7.55
N ARG A 17 -23.92 0.10 7.06
CA ARG A 17 -23.66 0.90 5.86
C ARG A 17 -22.65 0.33 4.86
N MET A 18 -21.89 -0.72 5.19
CA MET A 18 -20.95 -1.32 4.25
C MET A 18 -21.57 -2.52 3.53
N LYS A 19 -22.00 -2.33 2.28
CA LYS A 19 -22.31 -3.44 1.37
C LYS A 19 -21.01 -3.99 0.79
N MET A 20 -20.33 -4.89 1.51
CA MET A 20 -19.30 -5.73 0.88
C MET A 20 -19.99 -6.58 -0.19
N VAL A 21 -19.71 -6.28 -1.47
CA VAL A 21 -20.58 -6.73 -2.58
C VAL A 21 -20.50 -8.24 -2.82
N LYS A 22 -19.36 -8.89 -2.51
CA LYS A 22 -19.16 -10.35 -2.50
C LYS A 22 -18.07 -10.74 -1.50
N ASN A 23 -18.27 -11.85 -0.79
CA ASN A 23 -17.21 -12.51 -0.01
C ASN A 23 -16.37 -13.40 -0.93
N GLU A 24 -15.61 -12.79 -1.82
CA GLU A 24 -14.57 -13.50 -2.57
C GLU A 24 -13.37 -13.74 -1.64
N ILE A 25 -12.85 -14.97 -1.63
CA ILE A 25 -11.66 -15.37 -0.87
C ILE A 25 -10.67 -15.97 -1.87
N THR A 26 -9.41 -15.55 -1.80
CA THR A 26 -8.35 -16.07 -2.68
C THR A 26 -7.99 -17.51 -2.28
N LYS A 27 -7.34 -18.26 -3.18
CA LYS A 27 -6.84 -19.61 -2.86
C LYS A 27 -5.86 -19.60 -1.66
N GLY A 28 -5.06 -18.54 -1.54
CA GLY A 28 -4.19 -18.25 -0.39
C GLY A 28 -4.88 -17.65 0.84
N GLY A 29 -6.22 -17.67 0.92
CA GLY A 29 -6.98 -17.28 2.12
C GLY A 29 -7.20 -15.78 2.35
N SER A 30 -6.76 -14.89 1.46
CA SER A 30 -7.02 -13.45 1.60
C SER A 30 -8.47 -13.12 1.22
N HIS A 31 -9.13 -12.19 1.92
CA HIS A 31 -10.40 -11.62 1.47
C HIS A 31 -10.16 -10.66 0.28
N ILE A 32 -11.08 -10.68 -0.70
CA ILE A 32 -11.13 -9.72 -1.80
C ILE A 32 -12.24 -8.70 -1.50
N CYS A 33 -11.86 -7.46 -1.22
CA CYS A 33 -12.79 -6.36 -0.96
C CYS A 33 -13.04 -5.57 -2.24
N ARG A 34 -14.30 -5.55 -2.71
CA ARG A 34 -14.76 -4.75 -3.85
C ARG A 34 -15.51 -3.52 -3.35
N TYR A 35 -15.05 -2.33 -3.74
CA TYR A 35 -15.63 -1.03 -3.34
C TYR A 35 -16.56 -0.44 -4.42
N GLU A 36 -17.13 -1.32 -5.24
CA GLU A 36 -18.08 -0.99 -6.31
C GLU A 36 -19.34 -0.33 -5.70
N ASN A 37 -19.72 0.84 -6.22
CA ASN A 37 -20.86 1.65 -5.74
C ASN A 37 -20.69 2.27 -4.33
N HIS A 38 -19.45 2.53 -3.90
CA HIS A 38 -19.20 3.41 -2.76
C HIS A 38 -19.68 4.84 -3.08
N GLU A 39 -20.63 5.37 -2.31
CA GLU A 39 -21.07 6.76 -2.43
C GLU A 39 -19.98 7.70 -1.88
N PRO A 40 -19.51 8.72 -2.62
CA PRO A 40 -18.50 9.65 -2.13
C PRO A 40 -18.93 10.29 -0.81
N LYS A 41 -18.03 10.26 0.18
CA LYS A 41 -18.26 10.94 1.46
C LYS A 41 -18.40 12.45 1.23
N ALA A 42 -19.23 13.09 2.05
CA ALA A 42 -19.27 14.54 2.09
C ALA A 42 -17.86 15.09 2.43
N PRO A 43 -17.37 16.14 1.73
CA PRO A 43 -16.07 16.72 2.02
C PRO A 43 -16.00 17.20 3.48
N GLN A 44 -15.07 16.64 4.24
CA GLN A 44 -14.69 17.14 5.56
C GLN A 44 -13.33 17.79 5.43
N VAL A 45 -13.27 19.06 5.00
CA VAL A 45 -12.00 19.75 4.71
C VAL A 45 -11.08 19.68 5.93
N ALA A 46 -10.10 18.78 5.86
CA ALA A 46 -9.00 18.70 6.83
C ALA A 46 -8.01 19.84 6.56
N CYS A 47 -7.45 20.39 7.64
CA CYS A 47 -6.55 21.55 7.58
C CYS A 47 -5.09 21.20 7.91
N GLY A 48 -4.77 19.93 8.19
CA GLY A 48 -3.54 19.53 8.88
C GLY A 48 -3.71 19.51 10.40
N ASP A 49 -3.00 18.61 11.07
CA ASP A 49 -2.59 18.77 12.48
C ASP A 49 -1.09 19.09 12.52
N ASP A 50 -0.77 20.37 12.72
CA ASP A 50 0.61 20.88 12.77
C ASP A 50 1.50 20.12 13.76
N ASN A 51 0.94 19.66 14.90
CA ASN A 51 1.70 18.92 15.91
C ASN A 51 2.07 17.52 15.43
N LEU A 52 1.13 16.85 14.76
CA LEU A 52 1.32 15.52 14.20
C LEU A 52 2.31 15.58 13.03
N ILE A 53 2.20 16.59 12.17
CA ILE A 53 3.14 16.84 11.08
C ILE A 53 4.54 17.12 11.63
N GLU A 54 4.68 17.92 12.70
CA GLU A 54 5.96 18.17 13.37
C GLU A 54 6.55 16.89 14.01
N GLU A 55 5.75 16.08 14.70
CA GLU A 55 6.20 14.83 15.33
C GLU A 55 6.66 13.79 14.28
N ILE A 56 5.93 13.65 13.17
CA ILE A 56 6.32 12.79 12.04
C ILE A 56 7.58 13.32 11.35
N SER A 57 7.67 14.64 11.12
CA SER A 57 8.85 15.27 10.49
C SER A 57 10.10 15.03 11.32
N ASN A 58 10.04 15.28 12.63
CA ASN A 58 11.15 15.03 13.57
C ASN A 58 11.59 13.55 13.58
N HIS A 59 10.64 12.63 13.50
CA HIS A 59 10.92 11.18 13.41
C HIS A 59 11.61 10.81 12.09
N ILE A 60 11.16 11.36 10.96
CA ILE A 60 11.79 11.21 9.65
C ILE A 60 13.23 11.74 9.67
N GLU A 61 13.45 12.96 10.16
CA GLU A 61 14.80 13.56 10.17
C GLU A 61 15.77 12.82 11.08
N LYS A 62 15.30 12.37 12.25
CA LYS A 62 16.09 11.59 13.22
C LYS A 62 16.67 10.30 12.63
N TYR A 63 15.88 9.55 11.86
CA TYR A 63 16.29 8.22 11.37
C TYR A 63 16.75 8.21 9.91
N LEU A 64 16.09 8.97 9.03
CA LEU A 64 16.35 8.93 7.59
C LEU A 64 17.32 10.03 7.16
N GLY A 65 17.29 11.19 7.82
CA GLY A 65 18.05 12.39 7.49
C GLY A 65 17.16 13.56 7.06
N PRO A 66 17.73 14.75 6.83
CA PRO A 66 16.97 15.98 6.68
C PRO A 66 16.00 15.94 5.50
N ILE A 67 14.81 16.51 5.68
CA ILE A 67 13.79 16.62 4.65
C ILE A 67 14.19 17.75 3.70
N SER A 68 14.31 17.46 2.40
CA SER A 68 14.66 18.46 1.40
C SER A 68 13.45 19.16 0.79
N THR A 69 12.27 18.54 0.85
CA THR A 69 11.04 19.02 0.21
C THR A 69 9.85 18.37 0.88
N VAL A 70 8.78 19.14 1.10
CA VAL A 70 7.44 18.61 1.42
C VAL A 70 6.54 18.92 0.24
N VAL A 71 5.85 17.90 -0.27
CA VAL A 71 4.84 18.06 -1.32
C VAL A 71 3.50 18.20 -0.62
N HIS A 72 2.98 19.43 -0.57
CA HIS A 72 1.73 19.73 0.10
C HIS A 72 0.50 19.41 -0.73
N GLU A 73 -0.52 18.84 -0.10
CA GLU A 73 -1.81 18.64 -0.74
C GLU A 73 -2.61 19.95 -0.83
N ILE A 74 -3.02 20.31 -2.05
CA ILE A 74 -3.73 21.56 -2.34
C ILE A 74 -5.24 21.46 -2.00
N ILE A 75 -5.81 20.26 -2.09
CA ILE A 75 -7.25 20.02 -1.87
C ILE A 75 -7.40 18.76 -1.02
N SER A 76 -7.58 18.95 0.28
CA SER A 76 -7.71 17.84 1.21
C SER A 76 -9.14 17.30 1.31
N GLY A 77 -9.22 15.97 1.26
CA GLY A 77 -10.41 15.19 1.50
C GLY A 77 -10.62 15.00 3.00
N GLN A 78 -10.82 13.75 3.42
CA GLN A 78 -11.13 13.41 4.81
C GLN A 78 -9.96 13.64 5.78
N VAL A 79 -8.73 13.72 5.27
CA VAL A 79 -7.46 14.00 5.98
C VAL A 79 -6.60 14.91 5.10
N HIS A 80 -5.57 15.54 5.64
CA HIS A 80 -4.60 16.35 4.89
C HIS A 80 -3.31 15.56 4.64
N ILE A 81 -2.98 15.23 3.38
CA ILE A 81 -1.84 14.36 3.07
C ILE A 81 -0.65 15.14 2.51
N ASP A 82 0.38 15.31 3.33
CA ASP A 82 1.69 15.78 2.90
C ASP A 82 2.62 14.60 2.55
N ILE A 83 3.57 14.81 1.63
CA ILE A 83 4.65 13.85 1.34
C ILE A 83 6.02 14.47 1.59
N HIS A 84 6.70 13.97 2.61
CA HIS A 84 8.07 14.32 3.01
C HIS A 84 9.09 13.60 2.14
N ILE A 85 10.01 14.37 1.55
CA ILE A 85 11.07 13.87 0.68
C ILE A 85 12.43 14.00 1.38
N VAL A 86 13.06 12.87 1.69
CA VAL A 86 14.45 12.80 2.18
C VAL A 86 15.35 12.41 0.99
N PRO A 87 16.39 13.20 0.65
CA PRO A 87 17.22 12.94 -0.52
C PRO A 87 18.24 11.80 -0.30
N PRO A 88 18.83 11.25 -1.37
CA PRO A 88 19.94 10.31 -1.27
C PRO A 88 21.12 10.88 -0.49
N LYS A 89 21.69 10.06 0.40
CA LYS A 89 22.99 10.33 1.07
C LYS A 89 23.96 9.17 0.84
N LYS A 90 25.24 9.37 1.14
CA LYS A 90 26.31 8.42 0.81
C LYS A 90 26.07 7.01 1.38
N GLU A 91 25.52 6.93 2.59
CA GLU A 91 25.22 5.69 3.32
C GLU A 91 23.87 5.09 2.89
N ARG A 92 22.99 5.90 2.30
CA ARG A 92 21.62 5.53 1.91
C ARG A 92 21.26 6.22 0.59
N ASN A 93 21.82 5.71 -0.50
CA ASN A 93 21.84 6.37 -1.80
C ASN A 93 20.54 6.17 -2.60
N PHE A 94 19.42 6.61 -2.03
CA PHE A 94 18.08 6.62 -2.64
C PHE A 94 17.16 7.61 -1.89
N TYR A 95 16.08 8.06 -2.52
CA TYR A 95 15.10 8.96 -1.93
C TYR A 95 14.16 8.22 -0.96
N THR A 96 14.00 8.80 0.24
CA THR A 96 12.84 8.68 1.14
C THR A 96 11.58 9.39 0.65
N LEU A 97 10.46 8.74 0.34
CA LEU A 97 9.15 9.42 0.37
C LEU A 97 8.32 8.82 1.52
N VAL A 98 7.81 9.66 2.41
CA VAL A 98 6.98 9.27 3.57
C VAL A 98 5.76 10.20 3.64
N THR A 99 4.58 9.68 3.90
CA THR A 99 3.39 10.52 4.13
C THR A 99 3.39 11.10 5.55
N SER A 100 2.74 12.24 5.72
CA SER A 100 2.18 12.64 7.02
C SER A 100 0.73 13.04 6.85
N GLY A 101 -0.12 12.59 7.76
CA GLY A 101 -1.53 12.95 7.86
C GLY A 101 -2.48 11.80 7.57
N MET A 102 -2.00 10.66 7.06
CA MET A 102 -2.79 9.42 7.03
C MET A 102 -3.19 9.00 8.45
N SER A 103 -2.35 9.34 9.44
CA SER A 103 -2.56 9.13 10.88
C SER A 103 -3.32 10.26 11.60
N GLU A 104 -3.88 11.25 10.90
CA GLU A 104 -4.81 12.23 11.52
C GLU A 104 -6.03 11.50 12.11
N LYS A 105 -6.55 10.50 11.39
CA LYS A 105 -7.69 9.68 11.76
C LYS A 105 -7.29 8.20 11.83
N PRO A 106 -7.95 7.38 12.66
CA PRO A 106 -7.68 5.95 12.72
C PRO A 106 -8.28 5.22 11.51
N MET A 107 -7.58 4.20 11.04
CA MET A 107 -8.20 3.11 10.29
C MET A 107 -8.89 2.18 11.29
N VAL A 108 -10.19 1.90 11.12
CA VAL A 108 -10.98 1.16 12.11
C VAL A 108 -11.23 -0.28 11.69
N ILE A 109 -10.63 -1.22 12.41
CA ILE A 109 -10.82 -2.66 12.23
C ILE A 109 -11.94 -3.11 13.16
N ASN A 110 -13.11 -3.39 12.59
CA ASN A 110 -14.26 -3.85 13.37
C ASN A 110 -14.11 -5.34 13.71
N THR A 111 -13.63 -5.66 14.91
CA THR A 111 -13.59 -7.04 15.42
C THR A 111 -14.94 -7.46 16.03
N SER A 112 -15.05 -8.71 16.47
CA SER A 112 -16.24 -9.22 17.18
C SER A 112 -16.32 -8.84 18.66
N LYS A 113 -15.23 -8.30 19.23
CA LYS A 113 -15.18 -7.83 20.63
C LYS A 113 -15.37 -6.32 20.67
N GLU A 114 -14.45 -5.61 20.03
CA GLU A 114 -14.38 -4.15 20.01
C GLU A 114 -13.72 -3.66 18.71
N PRO A 115 -13.99 -2.44 18.24
CA PRO A 115 -13.22 -1.81 17.18
C PRO A 115 -11.76 -1.60 17.61
N VAL A 116 -10.81 -1.92 16.73
CA VAL A 116 -9.40 -1.61 16.93
C VAL A 116 -9.04 -0.46 16.01
N GLU A 117 -8.54 0.63 16.59
CA GLU A 117 -8.02 1.78 15.87
C GLU A 117 -6.54 1.57 15.54
N ILE A 118 -6.16 1.77 14.27
CA ILE A 118 -4.78 1.73 13.81
C ILE A 118 -4.45 3.06 13.13
N TYR A 119 -3.40 3.72 13.61
CA TYR A 119 -2.83 4.91 12.98
C TYR A 119 -1.56 4.50 12.21
N SER A 120 -1.42 4.97 10.98
CA SER A 120 -0.30 4.60 10.13
C SER A 120 0.08 5.68 9.14
N GLU A 121 1.32 5.63 8.67
CA GLU A 121 1.78 6.37 7.49
C GLU A 121 2.37 5.40 6.45
N LEU A 122 2.45 5.84 5.20
CA LEU A 122 2.99 5.07 4.07
C LEU A 122 4.33 5.64 3.61
N MET A 123 5.21 4.75 3.17
CA MET A 123 6.48 5.14 2.53
C MET A 123 6.83 4.31 1.29
N ILE A 124 7.68 4.88 0.43
CA ILE A 124 8.31 4.18 -0.69
C ILE A 124 9.73 4.73 -0.91
N SER A 125 10.64 3.92 -1.42
CA SER A 125 12.01 4.38 -1.73
C SER A 125 12.27 4.44 -3.23
N LEU A 126 12.81 5.56 -3.73
CA LEU A 126 13.08 5.78 -5.15
C LEU A 126 14.58 5.88 -5.44
N PRO A 127 15.10 5.32 -6.53
CA PRO A 127 16.53 5.27 -6.79
C PRO A 127 17.09 6.69 -7.02
N PRO A 128 18.40 6.93 -6.81
CA PRO A 128 18.96 8.28 -6.71
C PRO A 128 18.91 9.05 -8.06
N GLN A 129 18.77 8.34 -9.18
CA GLN A 129 18.54 8.92 -10.50
C GLN A 129 17.07 9.28 -10.80
N TRP A 130 16.13 9.01 -9.89
CA TRP A 130 14.72 9.37 -10.08
C TRP A 130 14.57 10.90 -10.20
N LYS A 131 13.57 11.32 -10.98
CA LYS A 131 13.36 12.74 -11.28
C LYS A 131 12.40 13.34 -10.26
N MET A 132 12.92 14.25 -9.44
CA MET A 132 12.32 14.69 -8.18
C MET A 132 12.13 16.22 -8.11
N THR A 133 11.91 16.88 -9.26
CA THR A 133 11.53 18.30 -9.30
C THR A 133 10.08 18.46 -9.76
N GLU A 134 9.40 19.53 -9.34
CA GLU A 134 8.04 19.87 -9.79
C GLU A 134 7.89 19.89 -11.32
N LYS A 135 8.95 20.26 -12.05
CA LYS A 135 8.98 20.24 -13.51
C LYS A 135 8.93 18.81 -14.05
N ASP A 136 9.67 17.90 -13.42
CA ASP A 136 9.72 16.49 -13.83
C ASP A 136 8.44 15.73 -13.49
N TRP A 137 7.75 16.13 -12.41
CA TRP A 137 6.45 15.58 -11.98
C TRP A 137 5.29 15.89 -12.93
N LYS A 138 5.51 16.70 -13.97
CA LYS A 138 4.58 16.83 -15.11
C LYS A 138 4.56 15.59 -16.01
N ASP A 139 5.55 14.70 -15.89
CA ASP A 139 5.54 13.38 -16.51
C ASP A 139 5.12 12.30 -15.49
N GLU A 140 4.04 11.60 -15.81
CA GLU A 140 3.49 10.49 -15.03
C GLU A 140 4.48 9.32 -14.86
N ASN A 141 5.51 9.20 -15.71
CA ASN A 141 6.60 8.25 -15.51
C ASN A 141 7.42 8.54 -14.24
N ASN A 142 7.45 9.79 -13.79
CA ASN A 142 8.15 10.24 -12.58
C ASN A 142 7.20 10.44 -11.40
N TYR A 143 5.96 10.88 -11.68
CA TYR A 143 4.99 11.30 -10.65
C TYR A 143 4.20 10.16 -10.00
N TRP A 144 4.08 8.99 -10.67
CA TRP A 144 3.26 7.89 -10.16
C TRP A 144 3.52 7.50 -8.69
N PRO A 145 4.75 7.51 -8.13
CA PRO A 145 4.97 7.13 -6.74
C PRO A 145 4.32 8.11 -5.75
N ILE A 146 4.45 9.42 -6.03
CA ILE A 146 3.85 10.49 -5.21
C ILE A 146 2.32 10.37 -5.26
N ARG A 147 1.76 10.28 -6.47
CA ARG A 147 0.32 10.10 -6.69
C ARG A 147 -0.23 8.85 -6.00
N TRP A 148 0.52 7.74 -5.99
CA TRP A 148 0.08 6.49 -5.36
C TRP A 148 0.21 6.49 -3.84
N LEU A 149 1.22 7.16 -3.27
CA LEU A 149 1.26 7.43 -1.83
C LEU A 149 0.03 8.24 -1.40
N THR A 150 -0.23 9.39 -2.05
CA THR A 150 -1.40 10.23 -1.75
C THR A 150 -2.70 9.43 -1.86
N LYS A 151 -2.90 8.69 -2.96
CA LYS A 151 -4.10 7.88 -3.20
C LYS A 151 -4.30 6.78 -2.15
N LEU A 152 -3.23 6.11 -1.71
CA LEU A 152 -3.32 5.04 -0.70
C LEU A 152 -3.42 5.58 0.73
N ALA A 153 -2.93 6.79 1.00
CA ALA A 153 -3.13 7.46 2.28
C ALA A 153 -4.58 7.90 2.51
N HIS A 154 -5.27 8.40 1.48
CA HIS A 154 -6.71 8.69 1.55
C HIS A 154 -7.58 7.43 1.56
N PHE A 155 -7.13 6.34 0.93
CA PHE A 155 -7.97 5.15 0.67
C PHE A 155 -8.71 4.57 1.91
N PRO A 156 -8.08 4.40 3.09
CA PRO A 156 -8.81 4.00 4.31
C PRO A 156 -9.96 4.94 4.68
N HIS A 157 -9.69 6.25 4.58
CA HIS A 157 -10.58 7.32 5.02
C HIS A 157 -11.71 7.57 4.04
N ASP A 158 -11.46 7.45 2.74
CA ASP A 158 -12.49 7.58 1.71
C ASP A 158 -13.45 6.38 1.71
N TYR A 159 -12.95 5.15 1.93
CA TYR A 159 -13.71 3.91 1.72
C TYR A 159 -14.11 3.15 3.01
N ASP A 160 -13.91 3.72 4.20
CA ASP A 160 -14.18 3.08 5.51
C ASP A 160 -13.46 1.72 5.65
N THR A 161 -12.16 1.71 5.31
CA THR A 161 -11.33 0.50 5.26
C THR A 161 -9.99 0.68 5.97
N TYR A 162 -9.07 -0.28 5.82
CA TYR A 162 -7.76 -0.27 6.45
C TYR A 162 -6.68 -0.87 5.53
N LEU A 163 -5.44 -0.39 5.70
CA LEU A 163 -4.25 -0.90 5.00
C LEU A 163 -3.28 -1.45 6.04
N LEU A 164 -2.98 -2.75 5.95
CA LEU A 164 -2.03 -3.45 6.81
C LEU A 164 -1.10 -4.32 5.97
N GLU A 165 -0.05 -4.83 6.59
CA GLU A 165 0.82 -5.84 6.00
C GLU A 165 0.04 -6.99 5.35
N GLY A 166 0.47 -7.40 4.15
CA GLY A 166 -0.17 -8.44 3.36
C GLY A 166 -1.43 -7.97 2.61
N HIS A 167 -1.89 -6.73 2.76
CA HIS A 167 -2.89 -6.17 1.86
C HIS A 167 -2.29 -5.98 0.46
N SER A 168 -3.08 -6.22 -0.58
CA SER A 168 -2.65 -6.12 -1.97
C SER A 168 -3.66 -5.31 -2.79
N ILE A 169 -3.20 -4.24 -3.43
CA ILE A 169 -4.04 -3.25 -4.10
C ILE A 169 -3.62 -3.18 -5.58
N PRO A 170 -4.40 -3.73 -6.52
CA PRO A 170 -4.17 -3.56 -7.94
C PRO A 170 -4.57 -2.16 -8.40
N ASN A 171 -3.97 -1.72 -9.50
CA ASN A 171 -4.43 -0.57 -10.26
C ASN A 171 -5.54 -1.02 -11.21
N ASN A 172 -6.78 -0.69 -10.86
CA ASN A 172 -8.02 -1.12 -11.55
C ASN A 172 -8.28 -2.64 -11.45
N ASP A 173 -9.49 -3.04 -11.86
CA ASP A 173 -9.88 -4.44 -12.11
C ASP A 173 -10.58 -4.48 -13.49
N PRO A 174 -9.98 -5.09 -14.53
CA PRO A 174 -8.71 -5.82 -14.53
C PRO A 174 -7.50 -4.92 -14.23
N ALA A 175 -6.43 -5.53 -13.72
CA ALA A 175 -5.24 -4.81 -13.28
C ALA A 175 -4.38 -4.28 -14.44
N GLU A 176 -4.00 -3.01 -14.36
CA GLU A 176 -3.25 -2.27 -15.38
C GLU A 176 -1.90 -1.74 -14.87
N PRO A 177 -0.90 -1.51 -15.75
CA PRO A 177 0.39 -0.94 -15.33
C PRO A 177 0.27 0.41 -14.60
N LEU A 178 1.06 0.61 -13.54
CA LEU A 178 1.03 1.83 -12.70
C LEU A 178 1.38 3.12 -13.48
N SER A 179 2.24 3.00 -14.50
CA SER A 179 2.66 4.07 -15.41
C SER A 179 3.28 3.46 -16.68
N LYS A 180 3.55 4.27 -17.71
CA LYS A 180 4.03 3.78 -19.03
C LYS A 180 5.45 3.23 -19.01
N ASN A 181 6.25 3.55 -17.99
CA ASN A 181 7.64 3.12 -17.84
C ASN A 181 7.84 1.85 -16.99
N THR A 182 6.76 1.21 -16.51
CA THR A 182 6.84 0.00 -15.68
C THR A 182 5.69 -0.96 -15.99
N ASN A 183 5.91 -2.26 -15.72
CA ASN A 183 4.87 -3.29 -15.78
C ASN A 183 4.35 -3.70 -14.39
N PHE A 184 4.73 -2.99 -13.32
CA PHE A 184 4.08 -3.15 -12.01
C PHE A 184 2.59 -2.84 -12.15
N ILE A 185 1.72 -3.65 -11.57
CA ILE A 185 0.26 -3.55 -11.70
C ILE A 185 -0.45 -3.05 -10.44
N GLY A 186 0.31 -2.77 -9.38
CA GLY A 186 -0.23 -2.56 -8.04
C GLY A 186 0.83 -2.74 -6.97
N PHE A 187 0.37 -2.80 -5.73
CA PHE A 187 1.23 -2.87 -4.54
C PHE A 187 0.84 -4.01 -3.62
N VAL A 188 1.82 -4.52 -2.88
CA VAL A 188 1.61 -5.23 -1.62
C VAL A 188 2.10 -4.30 -0.50
N ILE A 189 1.32 -4.18 0.58
CA ILE A 189 1.69 -3.43 1.79
C ILE A 189 2.51 -4.35 2.70
N GLY A 190 3.57 -3.85 3.32
CA GLY A 190 4.34 -4.58 4.33
C GLY A 190 5.24 -3.64 5.13
N PHE A 191 6.13 -4.17 5.97
CA PHE A 191 7.11 -3.33 6.66
C PHE A 191 8.29 -2.91 5.75
N PRO A 192 8.86 -1.70 5.93
CA PRO A 192 10.09 -1.28 5.26
C PRO A 192 11.31 -2.09 5.74
N LYS A 193 12.28 -2.29 4.85
CA LYS A 193 13.51 -3.07 5.09
C LYS A 193 14.79 -2.24 4.99
N LEU A 194 14.72 -1.01 4.47
CA LEU A 194 15.85 -0.10 4.25
C LEU A 194 15.87 1.07 5.25
N VAL A 195 15.29 0.84 6.43
CA VAL A 195 15.20 1.75 7.57
C VAL A 195 15.46 0.97 8.87
N PRO A 196 15.91 1.63 9.96
CA PRO A 196 16.02 1.00 11.28
C PRO A 196 14.65 0.49 11.77
N ASP A 197 14.63 -0.53 12.63
CA ASP A 197 13.37 -1.05 13.19
C ASP A 197 12.66 0.01 14.06
N GLU A 198 13.43 0.89 14.71
CA GLU A 198 12.92 2.00 15.52
C GLU A 198 12.27 3.11 14.69
N PHE A 199 12.45 3.13 13.36
CA PHE A 199 11.71 4.03 12.48
C PHE A 199 10.29 3.52 12.21
N LYS A 200 10.03 2.22 12.34
CA LYS A 200 8.73 1.60 11.97
C LYS A 200 7.59 2.00 12.90
N TYR A 201 7.90 2.58 14.05
CA TYR A 201 6.95 2.94 15.10
C TYR A 201 7.27 4.32 15.67
N LEU A 202 6.26 5.18 15.79
CA LEU A 202 6.34 6.48 16.46
C LEU A 202 5.25 6.54 17.51
N ALA A 203 5.64 6.70 18.78
CA ALA A 203 4.72 7.07 19.86
C ALA A 203 4.48 8.59 19.79
N ALA A 204 3.39 8.99 19.13
CA ALA A 204 2.87 10.35 19.17
C ALA A 204 2.01 10.55 20.43
N ARG A 205 1.67 11.79 20.79
CA ARG A 205 1.13 12.18 22.11
C ARG A 205 0.03 11.25 22.68
N ASP A 206 -0.93 10.88 21.85
CA ASP A 206 -2.12 10.11 22.20
C ASP A 206 -2.30 8.83 21.37
N LYS A 207 -1.35 8.50 20.48
CA LYS A 207 -1.46 7.42 19.50
C LYS A 207 -0.10 6.84 19.09
N ASP A 208 -0.06 5.53 18.85
CA ASP A 208 1.07 4.87 18.21
C ASP A 208 0.86 4.81 16.69
N ILE A 209 1.85 5.28 15.92
CA ILE A 209 1.83 5.37 14.46
C ILE A 209 2.76 4.31 13.88
N ILE A 210 2.23 3.48 12.97
CA ILE A 210 2.98 2.42 12.28
C ILE A 210 3.37 2.89 10.87
N PHE A 211 4.64 2.78 10.50
CA PHE A 211 5.10 3.08 9.14
C PHE A 211 5.12 1.83 8.28
N PHE A 212 4.16 1.73 7.36
CA PHE A 212 4.12 0.69 6.33
C PHE A 212 4.76 1.17 5.03
N THR A 213 5.20 0.23 4.19
CA THR A 213 5.77 0.53 2.88
C THR A 213 4.99 -0.11 1.74
N LEU A 214 5.10 0.52 0.58
CA LEU A 214 4.58 0.03 -0.69
C LEU A 214 5.63 -0.84 -1.40
N TYR A 215 5.30 -2.11 -1.66
CA TYR A 215 6.07 -2.97 -2.57
C TYR A 215 5.38 -3.02 -3.94
N PRO A 216 5.90 -2.36 -4.99
CA PRO A 216 5.32 -2.47 -6.33
C PRO A 216 5.56 -3.87 -6.90
N VAL A 217 4.50 -4.51 -7.40
CA VAL A 217 4.54 -5.91 -7.85
C VAL A 217 4.05 -6.08 -9.29
N TYR A 218 4.64 -7.06 -9.98
CA TYR A 218 4.17 -7.55 -11.27
C TYR A 218 2.93 -8.44 -11.11
N ASN A 219 2.23 -8.70 -12.23
CA ASN A 219 1.00 -9.50 -12.21
C ASN A 219 1.22 -10.92 -11.70
N ASP A 220 2.31 -11.60 -12.10
CA ASP A 220 2.63 -12.95 -11.65
C ASP A 220 2.94 -13.00 -10.15
N GLU A 221 3.63 -12.00 -9.61
CA GLU A 221 3.91 -11.84 -8.18
C GLU A 221 2.63 -11.63 -7.36
N MET A 222 1.73 -10.76 -7.84
CA MET A 222 0.43 -10.56 -7.20
C MET A 222 -0.42 -11.84 -7.28
N MET A 223 -0.48 -12.52 -8.43
CA MET A 223 -1.19 -13.79 -8.54
C MET A 223 -0.61 -14.85 -7.61
N TYR A 224 0.72 -14.93 -7.44
CA TYR A 224 1.35 -15.83 -6.48
C TYR A 224 0.93 -15.53 -5.03
N LYS A 225 0.89 -14.25 -4.62
CA LYS A 225 0.36 -13.84 -3.32
C LYS A 225 -1.10 -14.27 -3.13
N LEU A 226 -1.94 -14.06 -4.14
CA LEU A 226 -3.35 -14.46 -4.08
C LEU A 226 -3.52 -15.99 -4.08
N GLU A 227 -2.64 -16.75 -4.75
CA GLU A 227 -2.70 -18.21 -4.86
C GLU A 227 -2.12 -18.98 -3.67
N GLU A 228 -1.05 -18.48 -3.05
CA GLU A 228 -0.25 -19.19 -2.03
C GLU A 228 -0.23 -18.47 -0.66
N GLY A 229 -0.73 -17.23 -0.57
CA GLY A 229 -0.86 -16.46 0.67
C GLY A 229 0.22 -15.39 0.87
N SER A 230 -0.04 -14.48 1.82
CA SER A 230 0.88 -13.37 2.17
C SER A 230 2.22 -13.88 2.70
N ASP A 231 2.21 -14.87 3.61
CA ASP A 231 3.41 -15.43 4.24
C ASP A 231 4.38 -15.96 3.18
N LYS A 232 3.86 -16.74 2.22
CA LYS A 232 4.65 -17.29 1.10
C LYS A 232 5.17 -16.20 0.16
N PHE A 233 4.41 -15.13 -0.04
CA PHE A 233 4.89 -13.95 -0.78
C PHE A 233 6.04 -13.25 -0.03
N PHE A 234 5.96 -13.09 1.29
CA PHE A 234 7.03 -12.45 2.07
C PHE A 234 8.27 -13.31 2.22
N GLU A 235 8.13 -14.63 2.46
CA GLU A 235 9.25 -15.61 2.40
C GLU A 235 10.00 -15.53 1.06
N LEU A 236 9.26 -15.54 -0.06
CA LEU A 236 9.86 -15.43 -1.39
C LEU A 236 10.53 -14.05 -1.58
N SER A 237 9.85 -12.97 -1.18
CA SER A 237 10.36 -11.60 -1.28
C SER A 237 11.66 -11.43 -0.48
N GLU A 238 11.76 -11.98 0.71
CA GLU A 238 13.00 -12.01 1.50
C GLU A 238 14.09 -12.82 0.80
N SER A 239 13.79 -14.04 0.32
CA SER A 239 14.75 -14.88 -0.39
C SER A 239 15.34 -14.23 -1.66
N GLN A 240 14.60 -13.31 -2.28
CA GLN A 240 15.01 -12.55 -3.48
C GLN A 240 15.52 -11.14 -3.16
N ASN A 241 15.66 -10.78 -1.88
CA ASN A 241 16.05 -9.43 -1.42
C ASN A 241 15.15 -8.30 -1.97
N LEU A 242 13.85 -8.56 -2.13
CA LEU A 242 12.88 -7.53 -2.46
C LEU A 242 12.68 -6.60 -1.26
N THR A 243 12.80 -5.30 -1.54
CA THR A 243 12.69 -4.17 -0.61
C THR A 243 11.77 -3.11 -1.21
N GLU A 244 11.50 -2.05 -0.46
CA GLU A 244 10.74 -0.87 -0.87
C GLU A 244 11.44 0.02 -1.92
N LEU A 245 12.68 -0.31 -2.30
CA LEU A 245 13.41 0.44 -3.33
C LEU A 245 12.92 0.06 -4.74
N VAL A 246 12.30 1.03 -5.39
CA VAL A 246 11.76 0.89 -6.75
C VAL A 246 12.88 0.70 -7.77
N ASP A 247 12.97 -0.49 -8.39
CA ASP A 247 13.67 -0.67 -9.66
C ASP A 247 12.67 -1.12 -10.73
N ILE A 248 12.24 -0.18 -11.58
CA ILE A 248 11.33 -0.44 -12.71
C ILE A 248 11.90 -1.42 -13.76
N ARG A 249 13.20 -1.75 -13.69
CA ARG A 249 13.88 -2.70 -14.58
C ARG A 249 14.14 -4.06 -13.94
N ARG A 250 13.74 -4.27 -12.67
CA ARG A 250 13.93 -5.56 -12.00
C ARG A 250 13.19 -6.67 -12.76
N LYS A 251 13.58 -7.92 -12.54
CA LYS A 251 12.76 -9.06 -12.96
C LYS A 251 11.74 -9.37 -11.87
N SER A 252 10.70 -10.13 -12.24
CA SER A 252 9.84 -10.77 -11.25
C SER A 252 10.66 -11.62 -10.27
N ILE A 253 10.29 -11.61 -9.00
CA ILE A 253 10.85 -12.48 -7.95
C ILE A 253 10.49 -13.95 -8.18
N LEU A 254 9.55 -14.24 -9.07
CA LEU A 254 9.23 -15.61 -9.47
C LEU A 254 10.22 -16.12 -10.53
N PRO A 255 10.73 -17.36 -10.37
CA PRO A 255 11.60 -17.95 -11.37
C PRO A 255 10.83 -18.17 -12.68
N GLN A 256 11.34 -17.62 -13.78
CA GLN A 256 10.69 -17.63 -15.11
C GLN A 256 10.28 -19.04 -15.60
N LYS A 257 10.90 -20.12 -15.08
CA LYS A 257 10.52 -21.51 -15.35
C LYS A 257 9.15 -21.93 -14.77
N SER A 258 8.61 -21.18 -13.80
CA SER A 258 7.30 -21.45 -13.19
C SER A 258 6.14 -21.25 -14.19
N ILE A 259 6.27 -20.22 -15.05
CA ILE A 259 5.25 -19.79 -16.01
C ILE A 259 4.89 -20.92 -16.99
N PHE A 260 5.88 -21.59 -17.59
CA PHE A 260 5.65 -22.70 -18.53
C PHE A 260 4.94 -23.90 -17.87
N LYS A 261 5.23 -24.19 -16.60
CA LYS A 261 4.63 -25.32 -15.89
C LYS A 261 3.19 -25.00 -15.43
N LYS A 262 2.94 -23.79 -14.90
CA LYS A 262 1.57 -23.37 -14.51
C LYS A 262 0.65 -23.16 -15.72
N ILE A 263 1.12 -22.56 -16.82
CA ILE A 263 0.29 -22.39 -18.04
C ILE A 263 -0.07 -23.74 -18.66
N THR A 264 0.87 -24.69 -18.75
CA THR A 264 0.55 -26.03 -19.29
C THR A 264 -0.41 -26.82 -18.38
N THR A 265 -0.33 -26.66 -17.06
CA THR A 265 -1.33 -27.25 -16.14
C THR A 265 -2.70 -26.57 -16.26
N PHE A 266 -2.76 -25.24 -16.37
CA PHE A 266 -4.00 -24.46 -16.47
C PHE A 266 -4.74 -24.64 -17.81
N LEU A 267 -4.01 -24.80 -18.92
CA LEU A 267 -4.61 -25.11 -20.22
C LEU A 267 -5.09 -26.56 -20.29
N LYS A 268 -4.34 -27.51 -19.71
CA LYS A 268 -4.76 -28.92 -19.62
C LYS A 268 -5.97 -29.13 -18.71
N SER A 269 -6.14 -28.36 -17.64
CA SER A 269 -7.32 -28.48 -16.76
C SER A 269 -8.62 -27.94 -17.37
N ARG A 270 -8.58 -27.34 -18.57
CA ARG A 270 -9.75 -26.77 -19.26
C ARG A 270 -10.05 -27.41 -20.63
N ASN A 271 -9.32 -28.45 -21.04
CA ASN A 271 -9.45 -29.13 -22.35
C ASN A 271 -9.43 -28.18 -23.57
N TRP A 272 -8.37 -27.35 -23.68
CA TRP A 272 -8.07 -26.56 -24.89
C TRP A 272 -6.88 -27.11 -25.69
N LEU A 273 -6.56 -28.40 -25.49
CA LEU A 273 -5.67 -29.26 -26.30
C LEU A 273 -6.22 -30.69 -26.27
#